data_AF-A0A1I7HB88-F1
#
_entry.id   AF-A0A1I7HB88-F1
#
_cell.length_a   1.000
_cell.length_b   1.000
_cell.length_c   1.000
_cell.angle_alpha   90.00
_cell.angle_beta   90.00
_cell.angle_gamma   90.00
#
_symmetry.space_group_name_H-M   'P 1'
#
loop_
_entity.id
_entity.type
_entity.pdbx_description
1 polymer ?
#
loop_
_entity_poly.entity_id
_entity_poly.type
_entity_poly.pdbx_seq_one_letter_code
_entity_poly.pdbx_strand_id
1 'polypeptide(L)'
;MDQRLWQKVGRPAAVFFLSITLTAGAGIEPGYVFAAKKAPRASGTKVTRVVKVKTKKSGEALHWKDARSFRIMEPGTSEQLALAEGIEEISFVSSDPNVAEVSPEGVVTAKQAGAARITASAAGASVSCEVYVGPRITALGWKNTEKRRTIEKKEKFRMKAAVTPADAAYRKLTFRSSNPKVAQVDARGTVYGRKNGRATITARTQDGSNLAVSCRVTVGKKVRKMTWKNGKPKMTMRFGEEKKFQLTFSPKNVSDRRVRFYSSDPGTAAVNSKGVVTAKRRGLVKITAAARDGSGRKLNMSLTVKNPLNPFQTHFLGHRGMPKSYPENTVESFRGAAGQKYWGVECDIWETKEPDGTTDLMVFHDRYLNRLTGYFLPVQWVNMQNRANYPIVGGRKNDRSIRYLIPNLEEYIDAVDPVHTGKQLIIEMKDQNISRAGAEKFFETLRQKGVPGNKVTIIAFGKETLLTLRQVGQEYTAGIPDPLSEGQGNAGGRQSADGQQSTGNQQGEAGQPGVIRYDASGADYWLLMRNDLSEENTLQEISWAKTNHMAGVSVAQVMKDKSEQGLALREQKLRWIISRLKEEQLKISLGPLDDALEAKKYVDLGVTEITTNQRIWAKND
;
A
#
# COMPACT_ATOMS: atom_id res chain seq x y z
N MET A 1 -18.01 -27.26 -32.18
CA MET A 1 -17.74 -26.73 -33.55
C MET A 1 -19.06 -26.87 -34.30
N ASP A 2 -19.55 -25.88 -35.04
CA ASP A 2 -18.79 -24.89 -35.81
C ASP A 2 -18.95 -23.42 -35.32
N GLN A 3 -17.97 -22.58 -35.63
CA GLN A 3 -17.93 -21.14 -35.43
C GLN A 3 -17.45 -20.47 -36.73
N ARG A 4 -18.31 -19.69 -37.40
CA ARG A 4 -17.98 -18.41 -38.08
C ARG A 4 -19.16 -17.85 -38.86
N LEU A 5 -19.77 -16.80 -38.32
CA LEU A 5 -19.99 -15.53 -39.04
C LEU A 5 -20.47 -14.48 -38.05
N TRP A 6 -19.66 -13.43 -37.88
CA TRP A 6 -19.88 -12.34 -36.92
C TRP A 6 -19.67 -11.01 -37.64
N GLN A 7 -20.43 -9.98 -37.25
CA GLN A 7 -20.42 -8.61 -37.80
C GLN A 7 -21.14 -8.46 -39.17
N LYS A 8 -21.88 -7.37 -39.47
CA LYS A 8 -21.97 -6.03 -38.85
C LYS A 8 -23.29 -5.32 -39.26
N VAL A 9 -24.01 -4.69 -38.30
CA VAL A 9 -25.04 -3.61 -38.44
C VAL A 9 -26.26 -3.87 -39.38
N GLY A 10 -27.52 -3.60 -39.04
CA GLY A 10 -28.17 -3.01 -37.86
C GLY A 10 -29.70 -3.17 -37.90
N ARG A 11 -30.43 -2.56 -36.95
CA ARG A 11 -31.92 -2.52 -36.88
C ARG A 11 -32.50 -1.57 -37.96
N PRO A 12 -33.81 -1.60 -38.38
CA PRO A 12 -34.99 -2.04 -37.58
C PRO A 12 -36.23 -2.67 -38.28
N ALA A 13 -37.11 -3.28 -37.45
CA ALA A 13 -38.61 -3.30 -37.54
C ALA A 13 -39.40 -3.96 -38.71
N ALA A 14 -40.71 -4.15 -38.47
CA ALA A 14 -41.78 -4.79 -39.29
C ALA A 14 -41.62 -6.31 -39.55
N VAL A 15 -42.59 -7.24 -39.41
CA VAL A 15 -44.07 -7.30 -39.59
C VAL A 15 -44.53 -7.47 -41.05
N PHE A 16 -44.73 -8.72 -41.51
CA PHE A 16 -46.07 -9.28 -41.87
C PHE A 16 -46.06 -10.73 -42.42
N PHE A 17 -47.22 -11.40 -42.25
CA PHE A 17 -47.88 -12.51 -43.00
C PHE A 17 -47.16 -13.78 -43.48
N LEU A 18 -47.83 -14.92 -43.25
CA LEU A 18 -48.32 -15.78 -44.35
C LEU A 18 -49.70 -16.39 -44.00
N SER A 19 -50.50 -16.70 -45.02
CA SER A 19 -51.94 -17.02 -44.99
C SER A 19 -52.26 -18.42 -45.54
N ILE A 20 -53.36 -19.04 -45.10
CA ILE A 20 -54.13 -20.06 -45.85
C ILE A 20 -55.64 -19.83 -45.65
N THR A 21 -56.45 -20.11 -46.66
CA THR A 21 -57.88 -19.73 -46.81
C THR A 21 -58.75 -20.94 -47.23
N LEU A 22 -60.09 -20.79 -47.19
CA LEU A 22 -61.17 -21.65 -47.76
C LEU A 22 -61.64 -22.82 -46.85
N THR A 23 -62.93 -23.21 -46.77
CA THR A 23 -64.21 -22.68 -47.34
C THR A 23 -65.42 -23.02 -46.43
N ALA A 24 -66.61 -22.49 -46.74
CA ALA A 24 -67.83 -22.60 -45.90
C ALA A 24 -68.80 -23.76 -46.27
N GLY A 25 -69.74 -24.10 -45.37
CA GLY A 25 -70.87 -25.00 -45.66
C GLY A 25 -71.90 -25.21 -44.52
N ALA A 26 -73.08 -24.56 -44.66
CA ALA A 26 -74.42 -24.89 -44.12
C ALA A 26 -74.76 -25.00 -42.59
N GLY A 27 -75.93 -24.47 -42.19
CA GLY A 27 -76.77 -25.00 -41.08
C GLY A 27 -77.24 -24.02 -39.97
N ILE A 28 -78.56 -23.76 -39.89
CA ILE A 28 -79.24 -22.70 -39.07
C ILE A 28 -80.67 -23.23 -38.68
N GLU A 29 -81.31 -22.97 -37.52
CA GLU A 29 -80.95 -22.18 -36.32
C GLU A 29 -81.18 -22.82 -34.91
N PRO A 30 -82.40 -22.92 -34.31
CA PRO A 30 -82.60 -22.22 -33.03
C PRO A 30 -83.04 -23.06 -31.81
N GLY A 31 -82.93 -22.47 -30.59
CA GLY A 31 -83.82 -22.83 -29.47
C GLY A 31 -83.25 -22.74 -28.03
N TYR A 32 -83.79 -21.79 -27.24
CA TYR A 32 -84.10 -21.81 -25.79
C TYR A 32 -83.07 -22.38 -24.77
N VAL A 33 -82.47 -21.57 -23.87
CA VAL A 33 -82.99 -20.89 -22.65
C VAL A 33 -82.94 -21.76 -21.35
N PHE A 34 -82.01 -21.35 -20.48
CA PHE A 34 -81.85 -21.55 -19.02
C PHE A 34 -82.61 -22.65 -18.26
N ALA A 35 -81.82 -23.54 -17.62
CA ALA A 35 -82.02 -23.90 -16.21
C ALA A 35 -80.67 -24.20 -15.53
N ALA A 36 -80.37 -23.53 -14.41
CA ALA A 36 -79.14 -23.75 -13.66
C ALA A 36 -79.39 -24.65 -12.43
N LYS A 37 -78.55 -25.68 -12.24
CA LYS A 37 -78.31 -26.28 -10.92
C LYS A 37 -76.93 -25.86 -10.43
N LYS A 38 -76.88 -25.30 -9.21
CA LYS A 38 -75.66 -24.76 -8.58
C LYS A 38 -74.65 -25.88 -8.30
N ALA A 39 -73.40 -25.67 -8.70
CA ALA A 39 -72.25 -26.29 -8.03
C ALA A 39 -71.94 -25.53 -6.73
N PRO A 40 -71.32 -26.17 -5.71
CA PRO A 40 -71.11 -25.55 -4.40
C PRO A 40 -70.06 -24.43 -4.44
N ARG A 41 -70.25 -23.38 -3.63
CA ARG A 41 -69.19 -22.39 -3.37
C ARG A 41 -68.22 -22.96 -2.32
N ALA A 42 -67.07 -23.43 -2.78
CA ALA A 42 -65.87 -23.53 -1.95
C ALA A 42 -64.94 -22.31 -2.19
N SER A 43 -63.99 -22.10 -1.28
CA SER A 43 -63.29 -20.81 -1.11
C SER A 43 -62.38 -20.36 -2.24
N GLY A 44 -62.47 -19.07 -2.60
CA GLY A 44 -61.31 -18.22 -2.88
C GLY A 44 -60.67 -18.25 -4.27
N THR A 45 -60.82 -19.31 -5.06
CA THR A 45 -60.10 -19.42 -6.35
C THR A 45 -60.89 -18.85 -7.52
N LYS A 46 -60.35 -17.82 -8.16
CA LYS A 46 -60.96 -17.15 -9.32
C LYS A 46 -60.59 -17.91 -10.61
N VAL A 47 -61.49 -18.75 -11.11
CA VAL A 47 -61.31 -19.44 -12.41
C VAL A 47 -61.16 -18.38 -13.52
N THR A 48 -60.00 -18.35 -14.19
CA THR A 48 -59.64 -17.31 -15.16
C THR A 48 -59.93 -17.69 -16.62
N ARG A 49 -60.12 -18.98 -16.91
CA ARG A 49 -60.47 -19.50 -18.24
C ARG A 49 -61.18 -20.86 -18.12
N VAL A 50 -61.97 -21.20 -19.14
CA VAL A 50 -62.78 -22.43 -19.23
C VAL A 50 -62.53 -23.04 -20.62
N VAL A 51 -62.01 -24.27 -20.70
CA VAL A 51 -61.61 -24.91 -21.96
C VAL A 51 -62.48 -26.14 -22.26
N LYS A 52 -63.43 -26.04 -23.19
CA LYS A 52 -64.38 -27.13 -23.51
C LYS A 52 -63.74 -28.28 -24.31
N VAL A 53 -63.86 -29.50 -23.78
CA VAL A 53 -63.79 -30.76 -24.56
C VAL A 53 -65.07 -30.93 -25.37
N LYS A 54 -65.01 -31.63 -26.51
CA LYS A 54 -66.19 -32.12 -27.25
C LYS A 54 -65.96 -33.52 -27.83
N THR A 55 -67.04 -34.25 -28.04
CA THR A 55 -67.10 -35.40 -28.96
C THR A 55 -67.36 -34.94 -30.40
N LYS A 56 -66.89 -35.69 -31.39
CA LYS A 56 -67.49 -35.63 -32.74
C LYS A 56 -68.84 -36.36 -32.72
N LYS A 57 -69.86 -35.82 -33.40
CA LYS A 57 -71.01 -36.65 -33.81
C LYS A 57 -70.50 -37.66 -34.85
N SER A 58 -70.90 -38.92 -34.66
CA SER A 58 -70.37 -40.17 -35.26
C SER A 58 -68.87 -40.44 -34.99
N GLY A 59 -68.59 -41.54 -34.26
CA GLY A 59 -67.26 -42.13 -34.11
C GLY A 59 -66.34 -41.50 -33.05
N GLU A 60 -66.63 -41.76 -31.77
CA GLU A 60 -65.71 -41.95 -30.61
C GLU A 60 -64.39 -41.15 -30.50
N ALA A 61 -64.29 -39.94 -31.06
CA ALA A 61 -63.10 -39.09 -30.92
C ALA A 61 -63.35 -37.88 -30.01
N LEU A 62 -62.70 -37.88 -28.84
CA LEU A 62 -62.54 -36.70 -27.97
C LEU A 62 -61.62 -35.67 -28.65
N HIS A 63 -61.93 -34.37 -28.50
CA HIS A 63 -61.03 -33.29 -28.92
C HIS A 63 -61.18 -32.01 -28.07
N TRP A 64 -60.09 -31.24 -27.96
CA TRP A 64 -60.05 -29.94 -27.28
C TRP A 64 -60.44 -28.81 -28.25
N LYS A 65 -61.42 -27.97 -27.89
CA LYS A 65 -61.91 -26.91 -28.80
C LYS A 65 -60.89 -25.78 -29.05
N ASP A 66 -60.06 -25.44 -28.05
CA ASP A 66 -59.06 -24.35 -28.11
C ASP A 66 -57.62 -24.92 -28.06
N ALA A 67 -57.29 -25.82 -28.98
CA ALA A 67 -56.02 -26.54 -28.96
C ALA A 67 -54.80 -25.70 -29.41
N ARG A 68 -54.25 -24.90 -28.49
CA ARG A 68 -52.78 -24.96 -28.30
C ARG A 68 -52.51 -26.26 -27.54
N SER A 69 -51.59 -27.09 -28.01
CA SER A 69 -51.23 -28.38 -27.38
C SER A 69 -50.49 -28.21 -26.03
N PHE A 70 -50.04 -27.00 -25.72
CA PHE A 70 -49.32 -26.64 -24.50
C PHE A 70 -50.09 -25.63 -23.62
N ARG A 71 -49.84 -25.68 -22.31
CA ARG A 71 -50.29 -24.75 -21.27
C ARG A 71 -49.07 -24.30 -20.47
N ILE A 72 -49.06 -23.03 -20.04
CA ILE A 72 -48.05 -22.52 -19.11
C ILE A 72 -48.80 -22.03 -17.87
N MET A 73 -48.51 -22.62 -16.71
CA MET A 73 -49.19 -22.31 -15.45
C MET A 73 -48.25 -21.67 -14.42
N GLU A 74 -48.80 -20.79 -13.59
CA GLU A 74 -48.09 -20.19 -12.46
C GLU A 74 -48.14 -21.16 -11.26
N PRO A 75 -47.01 -21.50 -10.60
CA PRO A 75 -47.01 -22.42 -9.46
C PRO A 75 -47.90 -21.87 -8.32
N GLY A 76 -48.85 -22.66 -7.85
CA GLY A 76 -49.88 -22.28 -6.88
C GLY A 76 -51.17 -21.72 -7.49
N THR A 77 -51.35 -21.79 -8.82
CA THR A 77 -52.62 -21.47 -9.48
C THR A 77 -53.34 -22.72 -9.98
N SER A 78 -54.66 -22.60 -10.12
CA SER A 78 -55.53 -23.66 -10.64
C SER A 78 -56.34 -23.18 -11.84
N GLU A 79 -56.50 -24.03 -12.85
CA GLU A 79 -57.32 -23.80 -14.05
C GLU A 79 -58.31 -24.97 -14.23
N GLN A 80 -59.57 -24.65 -14.56
CA GLN A 80 -60.62 -25.64 -14.78
C GLN A 80 -60.57 -26.13 -16.23
N LEU A 81 -60.27 -27.41 -16.44
CA LEU A 81 -60.58 -28.09 -17.70
C LEU A 81 -62.10 -28.27 -17.77
N ALA A 82 -62.73 -27.89 -18.88
CA ALA A 82 -64.19 -27.93 -18.96
C ALA A 82 -64.64 -29.22 -19.67
N LEU A 83 -65.43 -29.98 -18.93
CA LEU A 83 -66.05 -31.24 -19.35
C LEU A 83 -66.92 -31.02 -20.60
N ALA A 84 -67.00 -32.04 -21.46
CA ALA A 84 -67.97 -32.06 -22.54
C ALA A 84 -69.36 -32.35 -21.95
N GLU A 85 -70.39 -31.63 -22.40
CA GLU A 85 -71.78 -31.94 -22.07
C GLU A 85 -72.17 -33.27 -22.75
N GLY A 86 -72.78 -34.19 -21.98
CA GLY A 86 -73.27 -35.48 -22.50
C GLY A 86 -72.25 -36.63 -22.50
N ILE A 87 -71.16 -36.55 -21.73
CA ILE A 87 -70.28 -37.70 -21.43
C ILE A 87 -70.48 -38.08 -19.96
N GLU A 88 -70.86 -39.33 -19.71
CA GLU A 88 -70.82 -39.92 -18.37
C GLU A 88 -69.41 -40.49 -18.14
N GLU A 89 -68.88 -40.27 -16.93
CA GLU A 89 -67.57 -40.74 -16.45
C GLU A 89 -66.34 -40.30 -17.29
N ILE A 90 -65.83 -39.09 -17.03
CA ILE A 90 -64.49 -38.66 -17.49
C ILE A 90 -63.49 -38.86 -16.36
N SER A 91 -62.42 -39.62 -16.60
CA SER A 91 -61.28 -39.73 -15.69
C SER A 91 -60.14 -38.80 -16.11
N PHE A 92 -59.42 -38.24 -15.12
CA PHE A 92 -58.25 -37.41 -15.34
C PHE A 92 -57.01 -38.00 -14.67
N VAL A 93 -55.88 -37.99 -15.38
CA VAL A 93 -54.59 -38.43 -14.88
C VAL A 93 -53.52 -37.39 -15.22
N SER A 94 -52.62 -37.12 -14.28
CA SER A 94 -51.38 -36.38 -14.55
C SER A 94 -50.20 -37.34 -14.63
N SER A 95 -49.32 -37.15 -15.61
CA SER A 95 -48.04 -37.88 -15.68
C SER A 95 -47.07 -37.51 -14.55
N ASP A 96 -47.25 -36.34 -13.92
CA ASP A 96 -46.51 -35.92 -12.73
C ASP A 96 -47.39 -35.02 -11.84
N PRO A 97 -48.10 -35.60 -10.85
CA PRO A 97 -48.92 -34.86 -9.89
C PRO A 97 -48.13 -33.92 -8.96
N ASN A 98 -46.79 -33.99 -8.91
CA ASN A 98 -45.94 -33.05 -8.17
C ASN A 98 -45.64 -31.78 -8.98
N VAL A 99 -45.62 -31.87 -10.31
CA VAL A 99 -45.54 -30.71 -11.21
C VAL A 99 -46.91 -30.09 -11.39
N ALA A 100 -47.91 -30.87 -11.84
CA ALA A 100 -49.29 -30.41 -11.96
C ALA A 100 -50.27 -31.53 -11.57
N GLU A 101 -51.05 -31.29 -10.53
CA GLU A 101 -52.13 -32.19 -10.10
C GLU A 101 -53.39 -31.91 -10.90
N VAL A 102 -54.27 -32.90 -11.06
CA VAL A 102 -55.61 -32.72 -11.63
C VAL A 102 -56.64 -33.40 -10.72
N SER A 103 -57.70 -32.69 -10.36
CA SER A 103 -58.79 -33.24 -9.54
C SER A 103 -59.74 -34.11 -10.38
N PRO A 104 -60.58 -34.97 -9.75
CA PRO A 104 -61.62 -35.73 -10.46
C PRO A 104 -62.57 -34.85 -11.28
N GLU A 105 -62.82 -33.61 -10.83
CA GLU A 105 -63.65 -32.61 -11.52
C GLU A 105 -62.91 -31.88 -12.65
N GLY A 106 -61.65 -32.24 -12.95
CA GLY A 106 -60.83 -31.63 -14.00
C GLY A 106 -60.16 -30.31 -13.62
N VAL A 107 -60.03 -29.99 -12.32
CA VAL A 107 -59.27 -28.81 -11.87
C VAL A 107 -57.78 -29.13 -11.88
N VAL A 108 -57.01 -28.55 -12.80
CA VAL A 108 -55.55 -28.67 -12.81
C VAL A 108 -54.97 -27.65 -11.84
N THR A 109 -54.07 -28.07 -10.95
CA THR A 109 -53.35 -27.20 -10.00
C THR A 109 -51.84 -27.36 -10.17
N ALA A 110 -51.18 -26.27 -10.56
CA ALA A 110 -49.73 -26.25 -10.73
C ALA A 110 -49.01 -26.20 -9.37
N LYS A 111 -48.06 -27.10 -9.14
CA LYS A 111 -47.35 -27.27 -7.85
C LYS A 111 -45.87 -26.93 -7.96
N GLN A 112 -45.07 -27.76 -8.64
CA GLN A 112 -43.62 -27.60 -8.78
C GLN A 112 -43.22 -27.32 -10.24
N ALA A 113 -42.02 -26.76 -10.44
CA ALA A 113 -41.53 -26.43 -11.77
C ALA A 113 -41.15 -27.70 -12.56
N GLY A 114 -41.61 -27.80 -13.81
CA GLY A 114 -41.43 -28.98 -14.66
C GLY A 114 -42.46 -29.03 -15.78
N ALA A 115 -42.58 -30.18 -16.45
CA ALA A 115 -43.63 -30.46 -17.42
C ALA A 115 -44.41 -31.71 -17.00
N ALA A 116 -45.74 -31.63 -17.01
CA ALA A 116 -46.65 -32.74 -16.76
C ALA A 116 -47.67 -32.83 -17.91
N ARG A 117 -47.99 -34.04 -18.36
CA ARG A 117 -49.06 -34.29 -19.30
C ARG A 117 -50.34 -34.60 -18.54
N ILE A 118 -51.39 -33.82 -18.76
CA ILE A 118 -52.72 -34.10 -18.23
C ILE A 118 -53.51 -34.84 -19.31
N THR A 119 -53.98 -36.04 -19.00
CA THR A 119 -54.78 -36.89 -19.89
C THR A 119 -56.20 -37.01 -19.34
N ALA A 120 -57.19 -36.75 -20.18
CA ALA A 120 -58.59 -37.01 -19.91
C ALA A 120 -59.05 -38.22 -20.74
N SER A 121 -59.75 -39.17 -20.12
CA SER A 121 -60.20 -40.41 -20.78
C SER A 121 -61.68 -40.68 -20.50
N ALA A 122 -62.42 -41.09 -21.54
CA ALA A 122 -63.83 -41.50 -21.45
C ALA A 122 -64.19 -42.39 -22.64
N ALA A 123 -65.05 -43.39 -22.43
CA ALA A 123 -65.55 -44.30 -23.47
C ALA A 123 -64.44 -44.84 -24.41
N GLY A 124 -63.34 -45.37 -23.85
CA GLY A 124 -62.20 -45.92 -24.59
C GLY A 124 -61.28 -44.89 -25.29
N ALA A 125 -61.71 -43.65 -25.46
CA ALA A 125 -60.93 -42.57 -26.04
C ALA A 125 -60.14 -41.78 -24.97
N SER A 126 -58.99 -41.21 -25.37
CA SER A 126 -58.22 -40.30 -24.52
C SER A 126 -57.70 -39.09 -25.28
N VAL A 127 -57.58 -37.95 -24.58
CA VAL A 127 -56.94 -36.73 -25.07
C VAL A 127 -55.99 -36.18 -24.01
N SER A 128 -54.86 -35.62 -24.44
CA SER A 128 -53.87 -35.05 -23.53
C SER A 128 -53.50 -33.61 -23.88
N CYS A 129 -53.05 -32.87 -22.87
CA CYS A 129 -52.40 -31.57 -23.02
C CYS A 129 -51.15 -31.50 -22.15
N GLU A 130 -50.14 -30.76 -22.60
CA GLU A 130 -48.91 -30.58 -21.83
C GLU A 130 -48.99 -29.31 -20.98
N VAL A 131 -48.77 -29.45 -19.68
CA VAL A 131 -48.74 -28.39 -18.69
C VAL A 131 -47.29 -28.14 -18.28
N TYR A 132 -46.75 -27.01 -18.71
CA TYR A 132 -45.45 -26.52 -18.26
C TYR A 132 -45.63 -25.57 -17.08
N VAL A 133 -45.02 -25.92 -15.95
CA VAL A 133 -44.96 -25.07 -14.76
C VAL A 133 -43.57 -24.46 -14.71
N GLY A 134 -43.47 -23.15 -14.96
CA GLY A 134 -42.17 -22.49 -15.02
C GLY A 134 -41.54 -22.26 -13.64
N PRO A 135 -40.20 -22.10 -13.57
CA PRO A 135 -39.53 -21.86 -12.30
C PRO A 135 -39.96 -20.51 -11.68
N ARG A 136 -40.15 -20.52 -10.35
CA ARG A 136 -40.37 -19.29 -9.56
C ARG A 136 -39.10 -18.44 -9.53
N ILE A 137 -39.28 -17.15 -9.29
CA ILE A 137 -38.19 -16.22 -9.01
C ILE A 137 -37.59 -16.58 -7.64
N THR A 138 -36.31 -16.93 -7.62
CA THR A 138 -35.52 -17.24 -6.42
C THR A 138 -34.67 -16.08 -5.95
N ALA A 139 -34.35 -15.11 -6.82
CA ALA A 139 -33.68 -13.87 -6.43
C ALA A 139 -34.17 -12.64 -7.21
N LEU A 140 -34.24 -11.49 -6.53
CA LEU A 140 -34.63 -10.20 -7.08
C LEU A 140 -33.60 -9.12 -6.73
N GLY A 141 -33.06 -8.44 -7.75
CA GLY A 141 -32.01 -7.42 -7.59
C GLY A 141 -32.18 -6.22 -8.52
N TRP A 142 -31.30 -5.22 -8.41
CA TRP A 142 -31.23 -4.08 -9.35
C TRP A 142 -30.02 -4.21 -10.27
N LYS A 143 -30.20 -4.18 -11.60
CA LYS A 143 -29.09 -4.29 -12.56
C LYS A 143 -28.17 -3.06 -12.57
N ASN A 144 -28.75 -1.86 -12.56
CA ASN A 144 -28.03 -0.60 -12.82
C ASN A 144 -28.32 0.48 -11.76
N THR A 145 -28.68 0.10 -10.54
CA THR A 145 -29.00 1.06 -9.47
C THR A 145 -28.38 0.61 -8.17
N GLU A 146 -27.56 1.48 -7.54
CA GLU A 146 -27.22 1.29 -6.13
C GLU A 146 -28.52 1.21 -5.28
N LYS A 147 -28.43 0.72 -4.04
CA LYS A 147 -29.53 0.74 -3.05
C LYS A 147 -30.08 2.16 -2.74
N ARG A 148 -29.51 3.21 -3.34
CA ARG A 148 -29.82 4.63 -3.16
C ARG A 148 -29.62 5.39 -4.48
N ARG A 149 -30.42 6.43 -4.75
CA ARG A 149 -30.22 7.33 -5.89
C ARG A 149 -30.66 8.75 -5.56
N THR A 150 -29.96 9.75 -6.11
CA THR A 150 -30.36 11.16 -6.02
C THR A 150 -30.77 11.66 -7.40
N ILE A 151 -31.87 12.40 -7.46
CA ILE A 151 -32.44 13.00 -8.68
C ILE A 151 -32.91 14.43 -8.39
N GLU A 152 -32.88 15.31 -9.38
CA GLU A 152 -33.42 16.67 -9.23
C GLU A 152 -34.95 16.69 -9.41
N LYS A 153 -35.60 17.81 -9.06
CA LYS A 153 -37.05 17.99 -9.29
C LYS A 153 -37.33 17.95 -10.80
N LYS A 154 -38.41 17.25 -11.21
CA LYS A 154 -38.77 16.93 -12.61
C LYS A 154 -37.85 15.91 -13.32
N GLU A 155 -36.71 15.51 -12.75
CA GLU A 155 -35.91 14.41 -13.29
C GLU A 155 -36.67 13.08 -13.15
N LYS A 156 -36.50 12.17 -14.13
CA LYS A 156 -37.06 10.83 -14.11
C LYS A 156 -36.00 9.79 -14.46
N PHE A 157 -36.12 8.57 -13.91
CA PHE A 157 -35.27 7.44 -14.27
C PHE A 157 -36.05 6.13 -14.22
N ARG A 158 -35.69 5.15 -15.05
CA ARG A 158 -36.30 3.81 -15.01
C ARG A 158 -35.47 2.86 -14.18
N MET A 159 -36.10 2.19 -13.22
CA MET A 159 -35.51 1.09 -12.47
C MET A 159 -35.45 -0.17 -13.34
N LYS A 160 -34.29 -0.83 -13.39
CA LYS A 160 -34.12 -2.11 -14.09
C LYS A 160 -33.89 -3.21 -13.06
N ALA A 161 -34.92 -4.02 -12.82
CA ALA A 161 -34.80 -5.21 -11.97
C ALA A 161 -34.06 -6.34 -12.71
N ALA A 162 -33.37 -7.17 -11.94
CA ALA A 162 -32.92 -8.51 -12.31
C ALA A 162 -33.81 -9.50 -11.57
N VAL A 163 -34.32 -10.50 -12.29
CA VAL A 163 -34.95 -11.69 -11.71
C VAL A 163 -34.11 -12.90 -12.08
N THR A 164 -33.93 -13.79 -11.11
CA THR A 164 -33.27 -15.10 -11.26
C THR A 164 -34.30 -16.18 -10.92
N PRO A 165 -34.42 -17.26 -11.71
CA PRO A 165 -33.69 -17.50 -12.95
C PRO A 165 -34.19 -16.60 -14.10
N ALA A 166 -33.44 -16.55 -15.20
CA ALA A 166 -33.65 -15.57 -16.27
C ALA A 166 -34.85 -15.89 -17.18
N ASP A 167 -35.33 -17.12 -17.11
CA ASP A 167 -36.41 -17.80 -17.83
C ASP A 167 -37.68 -18.01 -16.98
N ALA A 168 -37.68 -17.57 -15.71
CA ALA A 168 -38.82 -17.64 -14.82
C ALA A 168 -40.12 -17.19 -15.53
N ALA A 169 -41.15 -18.04 -15.53
CA ALA A 169 -42.33 -17.84 -16.37
C ALA A 169 -43.10 -16.55 -16.02
N TYR A 170 -43.13 -16.17 -14.73
CA TYR A 170 -43.87 -15.00 -14.27
C TYR A 170 -42.99 -13.89 -13.71
N ARG A 171 -42.57 -12.98 -14.59
CA ARG A 171 -41.58 -11.91 -14.30
C ARG A 171 -42.19 -10.58 -13.89
N LYS A 172 -43.50 -10.56 -13.59
CA LYS A 172 -44.26 -9.34 -13.31
C LYS A 172 -43.89 -8.81 -11.93
N LEU A 173 -43.64 -7.50 -11.86
CA LEU A 173 -43.28 -6.80 -10.63
C LEU A 173 -44.28 -5.69 -10.34
N THR A 174 -44.66 -5.55 -9.07
CA THR A 174 -45.35 -4.35 -8.58
C THR A 174 -44.34 -3.36 -8.03
N PHE A 175 -44.55 -2.06 -8.29
CA PHE A 175 -43.71 -0.99 -7.76
C PHE A 175 -44.53 -0.10 -6.82
N ARG A 176 -44.00 0.18 -5.62
CA ARG A 176 -44.61 1.07 -4.63
C ARG A 176 -43.61 2.11 -4.15
N SER A 177 -44.07 3.36 -4.01
CA SER A 177 -43.32 4.41 -3.31
C SER A 177 -43.82 4.55 -1.88
N SER A 178 -42.91 4.72 -0.92
CA SER A 178 -43.26 5.09 0.46
C SER A 178 -43.77 6.53 0.59
N ASN A 179 -43.50 7.40 -0.40
CA ASN A 179 -44.03 8.76 -0.44
C ASN A 179 -44.14 9.25 -1.91
N PRO A 180 -45.29 9.01 -2.58
CA PRO A 180 -45.52 9.44 -3.96
C PRO A 180 -45.44 10.96 -4.19
N LYS A 181 -45.74 11.77 -3.16
CA LYS A 181 -45.63 13.24 -3.23
C LYS A 181 -44.17 13.72 -3.33
N VAL A 182 -43.21 12.92 -2.86
CA VAL A 182 -41.76 13.15 -3.01
C VAL A 182 -41.25 12.51 -4.30
N ALA A 183 -41.39 11.19 -4.44
CA ALA A 183 -41.01 10.46 -5.64
C ALA A 183 -42.12 9.46 -6.01
N GLN A 184 -42.71 9.64 -7.19
CA GLN A 184 -43.74 8.76 -7.73
C GLN A 184 -43.08 7.66 -8.56
N VAL A 185 -43.66 6.46 -8.59
CA VAL A 185 -43.25 5.37 -9.48
C VAL A 185 -44.45 4.88 -10.30
N ASP A 186 -44.24 4.58 -11.58
CA ASP A 186 -45.26 3.99 -12.47
C ASP A 186 -45.18 2.45 -12.50
N ALA A 187 -46.17 1.80 -13.13
CA ALA A 187 -46.21 0.34 -13.30
C ALA A 187 -45.07 -0.24 -14.16
N ARG A 188 -44.32 0.60 -14.89
CA ARG A 188 -43.16 0.21 -15.73
C ARG A 188 -41.82 0.37 -14.99
N GLY A 189 -41.85 0.80 -13.72
CA GLY A 189 -40.69 1.07 -12.88
C GLY A 189 -40.03 2.43 -13.15
N THR A 190 -40.70 3.36 -13.81
CA THR A 190 -40.21 4.75 -14.00
C THR A 190 -40.49 5.56 -12.76
N VAL A 191 -39.45 6.12 -12.16
CA VAL A 191 -39.51 6.98 -10.98
C VAL A 191 -39.38 8.45 -11.38
N TYR A 192 -40.25 9.30 -10.84
CA TYR A 192 -40.34 10.74 -11.13
C TYR A 192 -40.10 11.57 -9.86
N GLY A 193 -39.15 12.50 -9.90
CA GLY A 193 -38.89 13.42 -8.79
C GLY A 193 -39.92 14.55 -8.73
N ARG A 194 -40.78 14.56 -7.70
CA ARG A 194 -41.91 15.50 -7.56
C ARG A 194 -41.63 16.65 -6.59
N LYS A 195 -41.22 16.36 -5.36
CA LYS A 195 -40.91 17.35 -4.29
C LYS A 195 -39.61 16.98 -3.59
N ASN A 196 -38.85 17.97 -3.14
CA ASN A 196 -37.63 17.74 -2.36
C ASN A 196 -37.94 16.88 -1.13
N GLY A 197 -37.11 15.86 -0.87
CA GLY A 197 -37.33 14.91 0.22
C GLY A 197 -36.70 13.55 -0.05
N ARG A 198 -37.12 12.54 0.72
CA ARG A 198 -36.70 11.14 0.56
C ARG A 198 -37.91 10.22 0.49
N ALA A 199 -37.85 9.23 -0.39
CA ALA A 199 -38.83 8.15 -0.51
C ALA A 199 -38.11 6.83 -0.79
N THR A 200 -38.68 5.71 -0.35
CA THR A 200 -38.20 4.38 -0.73
C THR A 200 -39.11 3.82 -1.82
N ILE A 201 -38.51 3.43 -2.95
CA ILE A 201 -39.19 2.70 -4.01
C ILE A 201 -38.91 1.22 -3.82
N THR A 202 -39.95 0.40 -3.77
CA THR A 202 -39.86 -1.05 -3.59
C THR A 202 -40.49 -1.74 -4.78
N ALA A 203 -39.78 -2.70 -5.38
CA ALA A 203 -40.35 -3.68 -6.29
C ALA A 203 -40.62 -4.98 -5.53
N ARG A 204 -41.77 -5.63 -5.78
CA ARG A 204 -42.13 -6.94 -5.25
C ARG A 204 -42.57 -7.87 -6.39
N THR A 205 -42.20 -9.14 -6.32
CA THR A 205 -42.66 -10.18 -7.25
C THR A 205 -44.16 -10.45 -7.11
N GLN A 206 -44.75 -11.11 -8.12
CA GLN A 206 -46.17 -11.49 -8.12
C GLN A 206 -46.40 -13.00 -8.36
N ASP A 207 -45.34 -13.80 -8.43
CA ASP A 207 -45.34 -15.26 -8.69
C ASP A 207 -45.46 -16.12 -7.42
N GLY A 208 -45.95 -15.54 -6.32
CA GLY A 208 -46.01 -16.17 -5.00
C GLY A 208 -44.68 -16.20 -4.23
N SER A 209 -43.53 -15.90 -4.84
CA SER A 209 -42.22 -15.89 -4.15
C SER A 209 -42.10 -14.79 -3.07
N ASN A 210 -42.94 -13.75 -3.13
CA ASN A 210 -43.00 -12.61 -2.21
C ASN A 210 -41.70 -11.80 -2.04
N LEU A 211 -40.68 -12.06 -2.86
CA LEU A 211 -39.40 -11.37 -2.87
C LEU A 211 -39.57 -9.87 -3.13
N ALA A 212 -38.83 -9.04 -2.41
CA ALA A 212 -38.87 -7.59 -2.53
C ALA A 212 -37.47 -6.97 -2.53
N VAL A 213 -37.28 -5.94 -3.37
CA VAL A 213 -36.03 -5.17 -3.44
C VAL A 213 -36.34 -3.67 -3.41
N SER A 214 -35.57 -2.91 -2.64
CA SER A 214 -35.82 -1.49 -2.38
C SER A 214 -34.68 -0.58 -2.84
N CYS A 215 -35.01 0.66 -3.17
CA CYS A 215 -34.06 1.74 -3.45
C CYS A 215 -34.51 3.04 -2.77
N ARG A 216 -33.62 3.68 -2.02
CA ARG A 216 -33.90 4.98 -1.39
C ARG A 216 -33.62 6.11 -2.36
N VAL A 217 -34.68 6.75 -2.85
CA VAL A 217 -34.62 7.91 -3.74
C VAL A 217 -34.61 9.19 -2.91
N THR A 218 -33.64 10.06 -3.18
CA THR A 218 -33.58 11.42 -2.65
C THR A 218 -33.86 12.39 -3.79
N VAL A 219 -34.85 13.25 -3.62
CA VAL A 219 -35.19 14.30 -4.60
C VAL A 219 -34.64 15.63 -4.07
N GLY A 220 -33.83 16.31 -4.88
CA GLY A 220 -33.25 17.60 -4.53
C GLY A 220 -31.96 17.89 -5.31
N LYS A 221 -31.25 18.96 -4.93
CA LYS A 221 -30.11 19.48 -5.71
C LYS A 221 -28.89 18.56 -5.67
N LYS A 222 -28.31 18.31 -6.85
CA LYS A 222 -27.03 17.59 -7.04
C LYS A 222 -25.82 18.52 -6.88
N VAL A 223 -24.67 17.92 -6.62
CA VAL A 223 -23.36 18.56 -6.53
C VAL A 223 -22.97 19.13 -7.90
N ARG A 224 -22.72 20.44 -7.97
CA ARG A 224 -22.20 21.12 -9.18
C ARG A 224 -20.68 21.32 -9.11
N LYS A 225 -20.17 21.71 -7.93
CA LYS A 225 -18.73 21.89 -7.66
C LYS A 225 -18.39 21.35 -6.27
N MET A 226 -17.18 20.79 -6.14
CA MET A 226 -16.56 20.41 -4.86
C MET A 226 -15.27 21.18 -4.69
N THR A 227 -14.92 21.52 -3.46
CA THR A 227 -13.65 22.16 -3.07
C THR A 227 -13.14 21.57 -1.76
N TRP A 228 -11.81 21.55 -1.59
CA TRP A 228 -11.19 21.20 -0.32
C TRP A 228 -11.41 22.35 0.68
N LYS A 229 -11.86 22.04 1.90
CA LYS A 229 -12.04 23.04 2.97
C LYS A 229 -10.73 23.32 3.71
N ASN A 230 -9.93 22.28 3.93
CA ASN A 230 -8.66 22.31 4.66
C ASN A 230 -7.52 21.62 3.87
N GLY A 231 -7.51 21.83 2.55
CA GLY A 231 -6.52 21.28 1.64
C GLY A 231 -6.43 22.10 0.35
N LYS A 232 -5.44 21.82 -0.49
CA LYS A 232 -5.19 22.51 -1.76
C LYS A 232 -5.07 21.48 -2.91
N PRO A 233 -5.18 21.87 -4.19
CA PRO A 233 -5.02 20.94 -5.32
C PRO A 233 -3.64 20.26 -5.38
N LYS A 234 -2.61 20.90 -4.83
CA LYS A 234 -1.30 20.32 -4.53
C LYS A 234 -1.10 20.37 -3.01
N MET A 235 -0.66 19.28 -2.40
CA MET A 235 -0.33 19.17 -0.97
C MET A 235 0.98 18.40 -0.80
N THR A 236 1.66 18.63 0.33
CA THR A 236 2.75 17.78 0.82
C THR A 236 2.32 17.21 2.17
N MET A 237 2.67 15.95 2.43
CA MET A 237 2.59 15.32 3.75
C MET A 237 3.91 14.61 4.04
N ARG A 238 4.24 14.43 5.32
CA ARG A 238 5.36 13.58 5.76
C ARG A 238 4.88 12.13 5.86
N PHE A 239 5.75 11.15 5.60
CA PHE A 239 5.50 9.74 5.93
C PHE A 239 5.01 9.60 7.38
N GLY A 240 4.04 8.72 7.62
CA GLY A 240 3.39 8.54 8.93
C GLY A 240 2.36 9.62 9.28
N GLU A 241 2.33 10.77 8.60
CA GLU A 241 1.31 11.81 8.85
C GLU A 241 -0.08 11.29 8.47
N GLU A 242 -1.03 11.46 9.40
CA GLU A 242 -2.46 11.29 9.14
C GLU A 242 -3.16 12.65 9.05
N LYS A 243 -3.98 12.86 8.01
CA LYS A 243 -4.70 14.11 7.79
C LYS A 243 -6.11 13.91 7.26
N LYS A 244 -7.10 14.45 7.98
CA LYS A 244 -8.50 14.43 7.58
C LYS A 244 -8.85 15.58 6.65
N PHE A 245 -9.10 15.29 5.38
CA PHE A 245 -9.53 16.29 4.41
C PHE A 245 -11.06 16.41 4.37
N GLN A 246 -11.55 17.63 4.64
CA GLN A 246 -12.95 18.01 4.57
C GLN A 246 -13.28 18.65 3.22
N LEU A 247 -14.52 18.47 2.77
CA LEU A 247 -15.03 19.01 1.51
C LEU A 247 -16.13 20.04 1.74
N THR A 248 -16.16 21.05 0.88
CA THR A 248 -17.30 21.96 0.69
C THR A 248 -17.94 21.70 -0.68
N PHE A 249 -19.26 21.90 -0.75
CA PHE A 249 -20.08 21.59 -1.92
C PHE A 249 -20.84 22.84 -2.37
N SER A 250 -20.93 23.04 -3.69
CA SER A 250 -21.84 24.02 -4.30
C SER A 250 -22.90 23.29 -5.14
N PRO A 251 -24.20 23.62 -5.00
CA PRO A 251 -24.76 24.61 -4.06
C PRO A 251 -24.65 24.17 -2.59
N LYS A 252 -24.69 25.12 -1.64
CA LYS A 252 -24.56 24.80 -0.19
C LYS A 252 -25.61 23.76 0.27
N ASN A 253 -26.81 23.75 -0.33
CA ASN A 253 -27.92 22.84 0.01
C ASN A 253 -28.06 21.61 -0.90
N VAL A 254 -26.94 20.98 -1.28
CA VAL A 254 -26.95 19.64 -1.91
C VAL A 254 -27.62 18.60 -1.02
N SER A 255 -28.42 17.72 -1.62
CA SER A 255 -29.30 16.79 -0.90
C SER A 255 -28.64 15.46 -0.52
N ASP A 256 -27.48 15.16 -1.10
CA ASP A 256 -26.61 14.06 -0.74
C ASP A 256 -25.15 14.52 -0.77
N ARG A 257 -24.47 14.45 0.38
CA ARG A 257 -23.07 14.86 0.58
C ARG A 257 -22.09 13.68 0.64
N ARG A 258 -22.58 12.46 0.40
CA ARG A 258 -21.72 11.26 0.44
C ARG A 258 -20.71 11.30 -0.68
N VAL A 259 -19.46 11.07 -0.32
CA VAL A 259 -18.33 10.95 -1.24
C VAL A 259 -17.66 9.59 -1.09
N ARG A 260 -17.06 9.09 -2.16
CA ARG A 260 -16.11 7.97 -2.14
C ARG A 260 -14.71 8.55 -2.32
N PHE A 261 -13.82 8.28 -1.37
CA PHE A 261 -12.40 8.57 -1.53
C PHE A 261 -11.68 7.35 -2.12
N TYR A 262 -10.63 7.60 -2.89
CA TYR A 262 -9.65 6.59 -3.31
C TYR A 262 -8.30 7.25 -3.60
N SER A 263 -7.24 6.45 -3.53
CA SER A 263 -5.87 6.83 -3.87
C SER A 263 -5.46 6.13 -5.17
N SER A 264 -4.60 6.78 -5.99
CA SER A 264 -4.00 6.13 -7.15
C SER A 264 -2.89 5.13 -6.78
N ASP A 265 -2.29 5.27 -5.60
CA ASP A 265 -1.35 4.31 -5.01
C ASP A 265 -1.55 4.27 -3.47
N PRO A 266 -2.36 3.32 -2.96
CA PRO A 266 -2.54 3.11 -1.53
C PRO A 266 -1.26 2.73 -0.75
N GLY A 267 -0.18 2.33 -1.43
CA GLY A 267 1.13 2.08 -0.83
C GLY A 267 1.94 3.37 -0.61
N THR A 268 1.75 4.40 -1.45
CA THR A 268 2.34 5.74 -1.24
C THR A 268 1.50 6.56 -0.26
N ALA A 269 0.18 6.63 -0.44
CA ALA A 269 -0.73 7.13 0.60
C ALA A 269 -2.09 6.44 0.52
N ALA A 270 -2.57 5.94 1.65
CA ALA A 270 -3.91 5.38 1.76
C ALA A 270 -4.94 6.47 2.10
N VAL A 271 -6.21 6.26 1.76
CA VAL A 271 -7.31 7.14 2.19
C VAL A 271 -8.53 6.30 2.59
N ASN A 272 -9.09 6.58 3.76
CA ASN A 272 -10.24 5.85 4.29
C ASN A 272 -11.59 6.50 3.92
N SER A 273 -12.68 5.81 4.24
CA SER A 273 -14.06 6.25 3.94
C SER A 273 -14.47 7.55 4.63
N LYS A 274 -13.75 7.97 5.70
CA LYS A 274 -13.97 9.22 6.44
C LYS A 274 -13.14 10.39 5.89
N GLY A 275 -12.34 10.18 4.83
CA GLY A 275 -11.46 11.19 4.23
C GLY A 275 -10.17 11.44 5.02
N VAL A 276 -9.77 10.53 5.92
CA VAL A 276 -8.42 10.55 6.52
C VAL A 276 -7.47 9.92 5.52
N VAL A 277 -6.41 10.65 5.18
CA VAL A 277 -5.28 10.21 4.36
C VAL A 277 -4.12 9.86 5.29
N THR A 278 -3.49 8.71 5.07
CA THR A 278 -2.31 8.23 5.81
C THR A 278 -1.15 8.12 4.82
N ALA A 279 -0.08 8.85 5.04
CA ALA A 279 1.12 8.81 4.20
C ALA A 279 1.99 7.59 4.54
N LYS A 280 2.33 6.76 3.54
CA LYS A 280 2.90 5.41 3.75
C LYS A 280 4.23 5.12 3.06
N ARG A 281 4.60 5.83 2.00
CA ARG A 281 5.89 5.69 1.30
C ARG A 281 6.20 6.98 0.54
N ARG A 282 7.48 7.33 0.38
CA ARG A 282 7.90 8.48 -0.44
C ARG A 282 7.37 8.35 -1.86
N GLY A 283 6.79 9.42 -2.41
CA GLY A 283 6.31 9.44 -3.78
C GLY A 283 5.27 10.52 -4.07
N LEU A 284 4.81 10.56 -5.32
CA LEU A 284 3.73 11.42 -5.78
C LEU A 284 2.47 10.57 -6.01
N VAL A 285 1.36 10.93 -5.38
CA VAL A 285 0.10 10.17 -5.46
C VAL A 285 -1.11 11.07 -5.63
N LYS A 286 -2.14 10.59 -6.31
CA LYS A 286 -3.40 11.34 -6.55
C LYS A 286 -4.50 10.82 -5.63
N ILE A 287 -4.93 11.66 -4.69
CA ILE A 287 -6.13 11.40 -3.87
C ILE A 287 -7.34 11.97 -4.60
N THR A 288 -8.38 11.16 -4.79
CA THR A 288 -9.63 11.57 -5.47
C THR A 288 -10.83 11.43 -4.54
N ALA A 289 -11.66 12.46 -4.48
CA ALA A 289 -13.00 12.42 -3.91
C ALA A 289 -14.06 12.44 -5.03
N ALA A 290 -14.96 11.46 -5.05
CA ALA A 290 -16.04 11.35 -6.03
C ALA A 290 -17.43 11.44 -5.36
N ALA A 291 -18.31 12.31 -5.87
CA ALA A 291 -19.67 12.46 -5.35
C ALA A 291 -20.55 11.23 -5.66
N ARG A 292 -21.37 10.80 -4.69
CA ARG A 292 -22.26 9.62 -4.81
C ARG A 292 -23.73 9.94 -5.09
N ASP A 293 -24.02 11.18 -5.46
CA ASP A 293 -25.35 11.67 -5.82
C ASP A 293 -25.71 11.46 -7.30
N GLY A 294 -24.82 10.85 -8.08
CA GLY A 294 -24.99 10.64 -9.52
C GLY A 294 -24.65 11.88 -10.37
N SER A 295 -24.05 12.93 -9.80
CA SER A 295 -23.58 14.11 -10.55
C SER A 295 -22.32 13.86 -11.41
N GLY A 296 -21.64 12.74 -11.19
CA GLY A 296 -20.36 12.40 -11.83
C GLY A 296 -19.17 13.26 -11.37
N ARG A 297 -19.37 14.21 -10.43
CA ARG A 297 -18.33 15.15 -10.02
C ARG A 297 -17.22 14.45 -9.22
N LYS A 298 -15.98 14.77 -9.58
CA LYS A 298 -14.75 14.37 -8.89
C LYS A 298 -13.94 15.61 -8.52
N LEU A 299 -13.14 15.50 -7.45
CA LEU A 299 -12.14 16.48 -7.05
C LEU A 299 -10.84 15.74 -6.73
N ASN A 300 -9.74 16.22 -7.29
CA ASN A 300 -8.42 15.61 -7.14
C ASN A 300 -7.52 16.45 -6.24
N MET A 301 -6.55 15.78 -5.63
CA MET A 301 -5.41 16.37 -4.93
C MET A 301 -4.16 15.61 -5.36
N SER A 302 -3.15 16.35 -5.82
CA SER A 302 -1.80 15.83 -6.01
C SER A 302 -1.08 15.92 -4.67
N LEU A 303 -0.74 14.78 -4.08
CA LEU A 303 -0.09 14.67 -2.79
C LEU A 303 1.34 14.17 -2.97
N THR A 304 2.30 15.00 -2.58
CA THR A 304 3.70 14.57 -2.43
C THR A 304 3.89 14.04 -1.02
N VAL A 305 4.13 12.74 -0.88
CA VAL A 305 4.63 12.16 0.37
C VAL A 305 6.15 12.29 0.34
N LYS A 306 6.68 13.11 1.24
CA LYS A 306 8.12 13.10 1.53
C LYS A 306 8.40 12.01 2.57
N ASN A 307 9.66 11.59 2.67
CA ASN A 307 10.14 10.90 3.87
C ASN A 307 9.70 11.69 5.11
N PRO A 308 9.61 11.05 6.30
CA PRO A 308 9.54 11.86 7.48
C PRO A 308 10.85 12.70 7.50
N LEU A 309 10.89 13.79 8.26
CA LEU A 309 12.16 13.98 8.95
C LEU A 309 12.24 12.73 9.81
N ASN A 310 13.12 11.79 9.43
CA ASN A 310 13.63 10.86 10.40
C ASN A 310 14.03 11.76 11.58
N PRO A 311 13.72 11.44 12.84
CA PRO A 311 14.61 11.86 13.89
C PRO A 311 15.93 11.17 13.58
N PHE A 312 16.70 11.77 12.67
CA PHE A 312 18.09 11.45 12.46
C PHE A 312 18.66 11.61 13.85
N GLN A 313 19.10 10.49 14.44
CA GLN A 313 19.67 10.51 15.76
C GLN A 313 21.00 11.24 15.59
N THR A 314 20.96 12.57 15.72
CA THR A 314 22.13 13.41 15.53
C THR A 314 23.12 13.05 16.62
N HIS A 315 24.13 12.27 16.22
CA HIS A 315 25.14 11.79 17.14
C HIS A 315 26.14 12.93 17.40
N PHE A 316 26.31 13.26 18.68
CA PHE A 316 27.33 14.20 19.13
C PHE A 316 28.64 13.46 19.38
N LEU A 317 29.72 13.97 18.78
CA LEU A 317 31.07 13.41 18.91
C LEU A 317 31.97 14.30 19.78
N GLY A 318 32.74 13.65 20.66
CA GLY A 318 33.79 14.29 21.44
C GLY A 318 35.05 14.50 20.61
N HIS A 319 35.12 15.62 19.89
CA HIS A 319 36.24 15.97 19.00
C HIS A 319 37.56 16.09 19.78
N ARG A 320 38.51 15.21 19.52
CA ARG A 320 39.79 15.00 20.22
C ARG A 320 39.64 14.77 21.73
N GLY A 321 38.54 14.12 22.10
CA GLY A 321 38.08 13.94 23.47
C GLY A 321 37.34 15.16 24.04
N MET A 322 37.88 15.74 25.11
CA MET A 322 37.38 16.92 25.82
C MET A 322 38.40 18.10 25.83
N PRO A 323 38.73 18.71 24.69
CA PRO A 323 39.81 19.70 24.53
C PRO A 323 39.58 21.09 25.19
N LYS A 324 38.62 21.23 26.11
CA LYS A 324 38.53 22.37 27.04
C LYS A 324 38.71 21.98 28.52
N SER A 325 38.78 20.68 28.82
CA SER A 325 39.04 20.15 30.16
C SER A 325 40.45 19.58 30.26
N TYR A 326 40.94 18.99 29.16
CA TYR A 326 42.27 18.40 29.03
C TYR A 326 42.91 18.88 27.71
N PRO A 327 44.22 18.69 27.50
CA PRO A 327 44.82 18.86 26.18
C PRO A 327 44.14 17.93 25.15
N GLU A 328 44.09 18.36 23.89
CA GLU A 328 43.50 17.55 22.84
C GLU A 328 44.31 16.26 22.59
N ASN A 329 43.62 15.17 22.22
CA ASN A 329 44.26 13.90 21.88
C ASN A 329 45.09 13.25 23.00
N THR A 330 44.73 13.42 24.28
CA THR A 330 45.31 12.67 25.42
C THR A 330 44.33 11.63 26.00
N VAL A 331 44.86 10.63 26.70
CA VAL A 331 44.08 9.57 27.39
C VAL A 331 43.03 10.17 28.34
N GLU A 332 43.34 11.25 29.06
CA GLU A 332 42.42 11.95 29.98
C GLU A 332 41.31 12.67 29.22
N SER A 333 41.66 13.27 28.08
CA SER A 333 40.70 13.88 27.15
C SER A 333 39.69 12.85 26.65
N PHE A 334 40.16 11.66 26.29
CA PHE A 334 39.33 10.55 25.81
C PHE A 334 38.48 9.91 26.93
N ARG A 335 39.08 9.56 28.08
CA ARG A 335 38.36 9.05 29.26
C ARG A 335 37.28 10.03 29.73
N GLY A 336 37.61 11.32 29.76
CA GLY A 336 36.65 12.39 30.04
C GLY A 336 35.46 12.34 29.09
N ALA A 337 35.71 12.22 27.77
CA ALA A 337 34.66 12.17 26.75
C ALA A 337 33.82 10.88 26.81
N ALA A 338 34.45 9.73 27.09
CA ALA A 338 33.78 8.45 27.26
C ALA A 338 32.76 8.50 28.43
N GLY A 339 33.09 9.21 29.51
CA GLY A 339 32.19 9.50 30.63
C GLY A 339 31.04 10.47 30.33
N GLN A 340 30.99 11.12 29.16
CA GLN A 340 29.91 12.03 28.76
C GLN A 340 28.82 11.35 27.93
N LYS A 341 27.74 12.08 27.63
CA LYS A 341 26.63 11.67 26.76
C LYS A 341 26.96 11.68 25.25
N TYR A 342 28.23 11.75 24.86
CA TYR A 342 28.64 11.57 23.45
C TYR A 342 28.27 10.17 22.94
N TRP A 343 28.02 10.05 21.65
CA TRP A 343 27.80 8.76 20.98
C TRP A 343 29.14 8.08 20.64
N GLY A 344 30.12 8.88 20.24
CA GLY A 344 31.49 8.45 19.98
C GLY A 344 32.51 9.49 20.39
N VAL A 345 33.76 9.07 20.48
CA VAL A 345 34.91 9.90 20.80
C VAL A 345 35.83 9.91 19.58
N GLU A 346 36.23 11.11 19.14
CA GLU A 346 37.04 11.27 17.94
C GLU A 346 38.51 11.51 18.30
N CYS A 347 39.42 10.98 17.48
CA CYS A 347 40.86 11.20 17.57
C CYS A 347 41.52 11.30 16.18
N ASP A 348 42.64 12.02 16.14
CA ASP A 348 43.53 12.10 14.97
C ASP A 348 44.66 11.06 15.06
N ILE A 349 44.94 10.30 14.00
CA ILE A 349 46.01 9.28 13.96
C ILE A 349 46.96 9.47 12.76
N TRP A 350 48.26 9.32 13.03
CA TRP A 350 49.32 9.24 12.03
C TRP A 350 50.05 7.90 12.09
N GLU A 351 50.59 7.48 10.95
CA GLU A 351 51.63 6.45 10.87
C GLU A 351 52.97 7.01 11.38
N THR A 352 53.65 6.21 12.21
CA THR A 352 55.02 6.47 12.70
C THR A 352 55.94 5.31 12.36
N LYS A 353 57.26 5.54 12.34
CA LYS A 353 58.27 4.51 12.05
C LYS A 353 59.18 4.31 13.25
N GLU A 354 59.30 3.05 13.67
CA GLU A 354 60.22 2.63 14.71
C GLU A 354 61.64 2.41 14.14
N PRO A 355 62.70 2.45 14.98
CA PRO A 355 64.08 2.30 14.53
C PRO A 355 64.41 0.93 13.89
N ASP A 356 63.63 -0.09 14.19
CA ASP A 356 63.73 -1.43 13.60
C ASP A 356 63.03 -1.54 12.23
N GLY A 357 62.43 -0.44 11.74
CA GLY A 357 61.70 -0.38 10.47
C GLY A 357 60.21 -0.75 10.59
N THR A 358 59.73 -1.14 11.76
CA THR A 358 58.30 -1.40 11.99
C THR A 358 57.49 -0.11 12.07
N THR A 359 56.16 -0.24 12.14
CA THR A 359 55.21 0.88 12.22
C THR A 359 54.43 0.83 13.53
N ASP A 360 54.25 1.99 14.17
CA ASP A 360 53.22 2.20 15.18
C ASP A 360 52.29 3.37 14.80
N LEU A 361 51.18 3.52 15.52
CA LEU A 361 50.11 4.48 15.22
C LEU A 361 49.96 5.50 16.36
N MET A 362 50.37 6.74 16.09
CA MET A 362 50.42 7.82 17.08
C MET A 362 49.17 8.71 17.01
N VAL A 363 48.59 9.02 18.17
CA VAL A 363 47.39 9.83 18.29
C VAL A 363 47.77 11.30 18.43
N PHE A 364 47.69 12.07 17.34
CA PHE A 364 48.13 13.46 17.29
C PHE A 364 47.53 14.23 16.09
N HIS A 365 47.21 15.52 16.24
CA HIS A 365 46.57 16.28 15.16
C HIS A 365 47.54 16.78 14.07
N ASP A 366 48.60 17.48 14.48
CA ASP A 366 49.43 18.23 13.56
C ASP A 366 50.53 17.36 12.95
N ARG A 367 51.07 17.76 11.79
CA ARG A 367 52.21 17.06 11.17
C ARG A 367 53.53 17.21 11.97
N TYR A 368 53.60 18.17 12.89
CA TYR A 368 54.76 18.46 13.73
C TYR A 368 54.35 18.61 15.19
N LEU A 369 55.18 18.15 16.12
CA LEU A 369 54.83 18.15 17.56
C LEU A 369 54.75 19.55 18.20
N ASN A 370 55.28 20.57 17.53
CA ASN A 370 55.67 21.86 18.13
C ASN A 370 54.54 22.61 18.83
N ARG A 371 53.29 22.50 18.37
CA ARG A 371 52.15 23.20 18.99
C ARG A 371 51.79 22.67 20.39
N LEU A 372 51.95 21.36 20.62
CA LEU A 372 51.53 20.72 21.87
C LEU A 372 52.73 20.33 22.76
N THR A 373 53.92 20.14 22.21
CA THR A 373 55.11 19.71 22.97
C THR A 373 56.21 20.76 23.03
N GLY A 374 56.21 21.73 22.10
CA GLY A 374 57.31 22.68 21.89
C GLY A 374 58.43 22.16 20.96
N TYR A 375 58.48 20.87 20.65
CA TYR A 375 59.53 20.27 19.81
C TYR A 375 59.18 20.33 18.32
N PHE A 376 60.08 20.87 17.50
CA PHE A 376 59.93 20.87 16.03
C PHE A 376 60.41 19.54 15.43
N LEU A 377 59.60 18.49 15.61
CA LEU A 377 59.83 17.15 15.09
C LEU A 377 58.61 16.71 14.24
N PRO A 378 58.80 16.16 13.02
CA PRO A 378 57.72 15.55 12.24
C PRO A 378 57.15 14.32 12.96
N VAL A 379 55.84 14.11 12.90
CA VAL A 379 55.19 12.96 13.55
C VAL A 379 55.76 11.62 13.05
N GLN A 380 55.99 11.48 11.74
CA GLN A 380 56.52 10.25 11.14
C GLN A 380 57.91 9.84 11.68
N TRP A 381 58.63 10.73 12.38
CA TRP A 381 59.96 10.48 12.95
C TRP A 381 59.94 10.23 14.46
N VAL A 382 58.75 10.18 15.08
CA VAL A 382 58.59 9.84 16.48
C VAL A 382 58.64 8.32 16.62
N ASN A 383 59.62 7.82 17.39
CA ASN A 383 59.60 6.49 17.96
C ASN A 383 58.63 6.51 19.17
N MET A 384 57.63 5.63 19.16
CA MET A 384 56.58 5.58 20.18
C MET A 384 57.05 4.99 21.50
N GLN A 385 58.09 4.16 21.50
CA GLN A 385 58.75 3.68 22.73
C GLN A 385 59.37 4.86 23.52
N ASN A 386 59.85 5.89 22.82
CA ASN A 386 60.52 7.07 23.36
C ASN A 386 59.62 8.32 23.46
N ARG A 387 58.30 8.19 23.24
CA ARG A 387 57.35 9.33 23.22
C ARG A 387 57.29 10.15 24.51
N ALA A 388 57.74 9.58 25.64
CA ALA A 388 57.88 10.29 26.91
C ALA A 388 58.88 11.46 26.86
N ASN A 389 59.81 11.48 25.90
CA ASN A 389 60.74 12.59 25.67
C ASN A 389 60.07 13.82 25.05
N TYR A 390 58.84 13.68 24.52
CA TYR A 390 58.08 14.74 23.86
C TYR A 390 56.71 14.94 24.53
N PRO A 391 56.66 15.23 25.84
CA PRO A 391 55.40 15.32 26.56
C PRO A 391 54.53 16.47 26.03
N ILE A 392 53.22 16.27 26.03
CA ILE A 392 52.25 17.32 25.77
C ILE A 392 52.22 18.27 26.98
N VAL A 393 52.57 19.53 26.72
CA VAL A 393 52.67 20.64 27.67
C VAL A 393 51.90 21.88 27.22
N GLY A 394 51.54 21.95 25.94
CA GLY A 394 50.67 22.94 25.33
C GLY A 394 49.21 22.52 25.33
N GLY A 395 48.42 23.13 24.44
CA GLY A 395 46.97 22.91 24.35
C GLY A 395 46.13 23.93 25.13
N ARG A 396 44.82 23.92 24.89
CA ARG A 396 43.88 24.85 25.54
C ARG A 396 43.64 24.45 26.98
N LYS A 397 43.67 25.43 27.90
CA LYS A 397 43.46 25.25 29.34
C LYS A 397 44.37 24.21 30.00
N ASN A 398 45.51 23.89 29.38
CA ASN A 398 46.47 23.00 30.01
C ASN A 398 47.13 23.67 31.22
N ASP A 399 47.25 22.93 32.33
CA ASP A 399 48.22 23.25 33.37
C ASP A 399 49.61 22.88 32.85
N ARG A 400 50.46 23.88 32.63
CA ARG A 400 51.81 23.71 32.09
C ARG A 400 52.78 23.01 33.06
N SER A 401 52.39 22.77 34.30
CA SER A 401 53.13 21.90 35.23
C SER A 401 52.94 20.41 34.92
N ILE A 402 51.78 20.03 34.37
CA ILE A 402 51.46 18.64 34.04
C ILE A 402 52.15 18.23 32.73
N ARG A 403 52.58 16.97 32.67
CA ARG A 403 53.21 16.33 31.50
C ARG A 403 52.31 15.19 31.05
N TYR A 404 51.66 15.36 29.91
CA TYR A 404 50.81 14.32 29.33
C TYR A 404 51.60 13.50 28.31
N LEU A 405 51.38 12.19 28.29
CA LEU A 405 51.99 11.31 27.28
C LEU A 405 51.22 11.46 25.95
N ILE A 406 51.91 11.42 24.82
CA ILE A 406 51.26 11.25 23.51
C ILE A 406 50.73 9.81 23.45
N PRO A 407 49.43 9.56 23.20
CA PRO A 407 48.91 8.20 23.15
C PRO A 407 49.26 7.49 21.84
N ASN A 408 49.33 6.17 21.86
CA ASN A 408 49.15 5.33 20.66
C ASN A 408 47.68 4.93 20.45
N LEU A 409 47.37 4.24 19.35
CA LEU A 409 46.02 3.74 19.04
C LEU A 409 45.46 2.85 20.16
N GLU A 410 46.29 2.00 20.78
CA GLU A 410 45.87 1.09 21.83
C GLU A 410 45.41 1.85 23.09
N GLU A 411 46.17 2.84 23.51
CA GLU A 411 45.86 3.71 24.65
C GLU A 411 44.59 4.53 24.41
N TYR A 412 44.30 4.92 23.17
CA TYR A 412 43.01 5.54 22.80
C TYR A 412 41.85 4.54 22.90
N ILE A 413 42.01 3.31 22.39
CA ILE A 413 40.98 2.26 22.49
C ILE A 413 40.66 1.98 23.96
N ASP A 414 41.67 1.85 24.82
CA ASP A 414 41.50 1.64 26.27
C ASP A 414 40.90 2.86 26.99
N ALA A 415 41.18 4.07 26.51
CA ALA A 415 40.63 5.29 27.09
C ALA A 415 39.14 5.49 26.76
N VAL A 416 38.68 4.98 25.62
CA VAL A 416 37.27 5.05 25.20
C VAL A 416 36.48 3.81 25.60
N ASP A 417 37.13 2.64 25.64
CA ASP A 417 36.56 1.32 25.96
C ASP A 417 35.20 1.08 25.28
N PRO A 418 35.17 0.92 23.94
CA PRO A 418 33.92 0.84 23.17
C PRO A 418 33.09 -0.42 23.50
N VAL A 419 33.70 -1.41 24.15
CA VAL A 419 33.04 -2.65 24.58
C VAL A 419 32.17 -2.39 25.81
N HIS A 420 32.71 -1.79 26.88
CA HIS A 420 31.93 -1.55 28.10
C HIS A 420 31.16 -0.23 28.09
N THR A 421 31.70 0.83 27.49
CA THR A 421 31.01 2.14 27.42
C THR A 421 29.97 2.21 26.30
N GLY A 422 30.05 1.28 25.34
CA GLY A 422 29.21 1.25 24.15
C GLY A 422 29.46 2.40 23.15
N LYS A 423 30.48 3.23 23.37
CA LYS A 423 30.83 4.36 22.47
C LYS A 423 31.32 3.86 21.12
N GLN A 424 31.26 4.75 20.13
CA GLN A 424 31.93 4.60 18.84
C GLN A 424 33.34 5.19 18.88
N LEU A 425 34.29 4.49 18.28
CA LEU A 425 35.60 5.02 17.92
C LEU A 425 35.48 5.75 16.59
N ILE A 426 35.78 7.06 16.57
CA ILE A 426 35.82 7.85 15.34
C ILE A 426 37.26 8.24 15.09
N ILE A 427 37.86 7.77 14.00
CA ILE A 427 39.31 7.83 13.80
C ILE A 427 39.61 8.61 12.53
N GLU A 428 40.16 9.82 12.66
CA GLU A 428 40.67 10.59 11.53
C GLU A 428 42.10 10.14 11.18
N MET A 429 42.24 9.48 10.04
CA MET A 429 43.55 9.13 9.49
C MET A 429 44.14 10.36 8.76
N LYS A 430 45.27 10.87 9.27
CA LYS A 430 45.87 12.12 8.82
C LYS A 430 46.78 11.96 7.61
N ASP A 431 47.41 10.79 7.48
CA ASP A 431 48.21 10.46 6.30
C ASP A 431 47.35 10.41 5.04
N GLN A 432 47.84 11.06 3.98
CA GLN A 432 47.16 11.08 2.68
C GLN A 432 47.27 9.74 1.94
N ASN A 433 48.27 8.94 2.30
CA ASN A 433 48.50 7.59 1.83
C ASN A 433 49.19 6.78 2.94
N ILE A 434 48.41 6.12 3.80
CA ILE A 434 48.94 5.20 4.83
C ILE A 434 49.62 4.01 4.16
N SER A 435 50.72 3.52 4.72
CA SER A 435 51.35 2.30 4.22
C SER A 435 50.48 1.07 4.52
N ARG A 436 50.69 0.00 3.74
CA ARG A 436 50.05 -1.29 4.01
C ARG A 436 50.36 -1.79 5.43
N ALA A 437 51.60 -1.64 5.89
CA ALA A 437 52.00 -2.02 7.26
C ALA A 437 51.27 -1.20 8.34
N GLY A 438 51.01 0.09 8.10
CA GLY A 438 50.21 0.93 9.00
C GLY A 438 48.74 0.52 9.05
N ALA A 439 48.16 0.16 7.90
CA ALA A 439 46.81 -0.41 7.84
C ALA A 439 46.73 -1.78 8.52
N GLU A 440 47.73 -2.65 8.35
CA GLU A 440 47.82 -3.97 9.00
C GLU A 440 47.93 -3.80 10.52
N LYS A 441 48.82 -2.93 11.02
CA LYS A 441 48.94 -2.55 12.44
C LYS A 441 47.62 -2.02 13.01
N PHE A 442 46.86 -1.23 12.25
CA PHE A 442 45.56 -0.72 12.67
C PHE A 442 44.54 -1.84 12.94
N PHE A 443 44.31 -2.72 11.95
CA PHE A 443 43.34 -3.81 12.09
C PHE A 443 43.81 -4.88 13.08
N GLU A 444 45.10 -5.15 13.16
CA GLU A 444 45.65 -6.01 14.21
C GLU A 444 45.39 -5.44 15.61
N THR A 445 45.62 -4.15 15.84
CA THR A 445 45.36 -3.53 17.16
C THR A 445 43.87 -3.63 17.52
N LEU A 446 42.95 -3.33 16.59
CA LEU A 446 41.51 -3.50 16.82
C LEU A 446 41.14 -4.96 17.16
N ARG A 447 41.74 -5.93 16.46
CA ARG A 447 41.55 -7.38 16.69
C ARG A 447 42.06 -7.81 18.06
N GLN A 448 43.28 -7.42 18.42
CA GLN A 448 43.91 -7.75 19.71
C GLN A 448 43.11 -7.18 20.90
N LYS A 449 42.54 -5.97 20.75
CA LYS A 449 41.67 -5.33 21.75
C LYS A 449 40.20 -5.77 21.68
N GLY A 450 39.85 -6.71 20.81
CA GLY A 450 38.50 -7.26 20.70
C GLY A 450 37.42 -6.26 20.27
N VAL A 451 37.79 -5.17 19.58
CA VAL A 451 36.86 -4.10 19.20
C VAL A 451 35.90 -4.61 18.12
N PRO A 452 34.56 -4.57 18.34
CA PRO A 452 33.61 -4.94 17.30
C PRO A 452 33.70 -3.95 16.13
N GLY A 453 33.76 -4.44 14.88
CA GLY A 453 33.91 -3.56 13.70
C GLY A 453 32.83 -2.49 13.60
N ASN A 454 31.58 -2.81 13.99
CA ASN A 454 30.46 -1.86 14.05
C ASN A 454 30.56 -0.79 15.17
N LYS A 455 31.68 -0.75 15.90
CA LYS A 455 32.09 0.33 16.82
C LYS A 455 33.16 1.24 16.25
N VAL A 456 33.53 1.10 14.98
CA VAL A 456 34.62 1.84 14.34
C VAL A 456 34.09 2.63 13.14
N THR A 457 34.35 3.94 13.13
CA THR A 457 34.15 4.81 11.97
C THR A 457 35.50 5.41 11.59
N ILE A 458 35.91 5.20 10.33
CA ILE A 458 37.18 5.71 9.79
C ILE A 458 36.87 6.89 8.89
N ILE A 459 37.51 8.03 9.15
CA ILE A 459 37.40 9.23 8.33
C ILE A 459 38.79 9.63 7.82
N ALA A 460 38.91 10.11 6.57
CA ALA A 460 40.19 10.61 6.06
C ALA A 460 40.00 11.61 4.91
N PHE A 461 40.96 12.54 4.77
CA PHE A 461 41.13 13.32 3.54
C PHE A 461 41.81 12.50 2.43
N GLY A 462 42.72 11.59 2.80
CA GLY A 462 43.44 10.72 1.88
C GLY A 462 42.52 9.67 1.27
N LYS A 463 42.15 9.85 0.00
CA LYS A 463 41.36 8.86 -0.77
C LYS A 463 42.08 7.52 -0.86
N GLU A 464 43.40 7.53 -1.10
CA GLU A 464 44.22 6.32 -1.12
C GLU A 464 44.26 5.64 0.26
N THR A 465 44.40 6.41 1.35
CA THR A 465 44.31 5.87 2.73
C THR A 465 43.01 5.11 2.98
N LEU A 466 41.86 5.62 2.51
CA LEU A 466 40.58 4.91 2.62
C LEU A 466 40.53 3.62 1.78
N LEU A 467 41.13 3.62 0.59
CA LEU A 467 41.20 2.43 -0.27
C LEU A 467 42.13 1.37 0.33
N THR A 468 43.32 1.75 0.80
CA THR A 468 44.28 0.85 1.47
C THR A 468 43.69 0.24 2.74
N LEU A 469 43.08 1.05 3.61
CA LEU A 469 42.42 0.54 4.83
C LEU A 469 41.26 -0.40 4.50
N ARG A 470 40.46 -0.09 3.48
CA ARG A 470 39.38 -0.97 3.05
C ARG A 470 39.91 -2.31 2.52
N GLN A 471 40.93 -2.27 1.66
CA GLN A 471 41.55 -3.48 1.10
C GLN A 471 42.11 -4.36 2.22
N VAL A 472 42.96 -3.80 3.10
CA VAL A 472 43.57 -4.57 4.20
C VAL A 472 42.51 -5.08 5.18
N GLY A 473 41.50 -4.28 5.51
CA GLY A 473 40.40 -4.71 6.38
C GLY A 473 39.56 -5.85 5.79
N GLN A 474 39.45 -5.93 4.46
CA GLN A 474 38.83 -7.05 3.75
C GLN A 474 39.72 -8.30 3.73
N GLU A 475 41.02 -8.15 3.52
CA GLU A 475 41.98 -9.26 3.57
C GLU A 475 42.04 -9.88 4.98
N TYR A 476 42.06 -9.05 6.04
CA TYR A 476 42.06 -9.48 7.44
C TYR A 476 40.80 -10.23 7.88
N THR A 477 39.70 -10.10 7.13
CA THR A 477 38.43 -10.81 7.39
C THR A 477 38.20 -12.00 6.47
N ALA A 478 38.89 -12.06 5.33
CA ALA A 478 38.91 -13.24 4.45
C ALA A 478 39.92 -14.32 4.89
N GLY A 479 41.00 -13.93 5.59
CA GLY A 479 42.11 -14.80 5.99
C GLY A 479 41.87 -15.66 7.24
N ILE A 480 40.67 -16.19 7.46
CA ILE A 480 40.36 -17.10 8.59
C ILE A 480 40.24 -18.54 8.07
N PRO A 481 41.25 -19.41 8.27
CA PRO A 481 41.06 -20.86 8.17
C PRO A 481 40.06 -21.29 9.24
N ASP A 482 39.09 -22.13 8.85
CA ASP A 482 38.13 -22.70 9.80
C ASP A 482 38.89 -23.62 10.80
N PRO A 483 38.87 -23.33 12.12
CA PRO A 483 39.52 -24.19 13.12
C PRO A 483 38.85 -25.57 13.28
N LEU A 484 37.74 -25.84 12.56
CA LEU A 484 37.12 -27.17 12.44
C LEU A 484 37.54 -27.92 11.17
N SER A 485 38.39 -27.34 10.32
CA SER A 485 38.82 -27.97 9.05
C SER A 485 39.98 -28.97 9.19
N GLU A 486 40.72 -28.97 10.30
CA GLU A 486 41.62 -30.08 10.68
C GLU A 486 40.82 -31.27 11.24
N GLY A 487 39.89 -31.78 10.41
CA GLY A 487 38.82 -32.66 10.88
C GLY A 487 38.27 -33.68 9.88
N GLN A 488 38.70 -33.70 8.61
CA GLN A 488 38.62 -34.88 7.72
C GLN A 488 39.40 -34.67 6.41
N GLY A 489 39.98 -35.75 5.88
CA GLY A 489 41.07 -35.66 4.89
C GLY A 489 40.67 -35.64 3.41
N ASN A 490 41.64 -35.20 2.60
CA ASN A 490 41.90 -35.53 1.20
C ASN A 490 40.72 -35.87 0.26
N ALA A 491 40.42 -34.97 -0.68
CA ALA A 491 40.37 -35.32 -2.10
C ALA A 491 40.50 -34.10 -3.05
N GLY A 492 41.48 -34.18 -3.96
CA GLY A 492 41.57 -33.55 -5.29
C GLY A 492 40.79 -32.26 -5.62
N GLY A 493 41.51 -31.16 -5.85
CA GLY A 493 40.93 -29.91 -6.36
C GLY A 493 40.75 -29.85 -7.88
N ARG A 494 40.00 -28.84 -8.35
CA ARG A 494 40.16 -28.17 -9.66
C ARG A 494 39.43 -26.82 -9.67
N GLN A 495 39.99 -25.85 -10.38
CA GLN A 495 39.42 -24.51 -10.59
C GLN A 495 38.28 -24.55 -11.62
N SER A 496 37.28 -23.67 -11.49
CA SER A 496 36.97 -22.57 -12.45
C SER A 496 35.49 -22.14 -12.52
N ALA A 497 35.31 -20.80 -12.63
CA ALA A 497 34.30 -20.03 -13.37
C ALA A 497 32.76 -20.19 -13.18
N ASP A 498 32.12 -19.01 -13.21
CA ASP A 498 30.76 -18.64 -13.67
C ASP A 498 29.47 -19.12 -12.98
N GLY A 499 28.55 -18.15 -12.74
CA GLY A 499 27.14 -18.33 -13.15
C GLY A 499 26.01 -18.26 -12.10
N GLN A 500 25.31 -17.12 -12.04
CA GLN A 500 23.84 -16.95 -11.84
C GLN A 500 23.06 -17.44 -10.57
N GLN A 501 22.45 -16.45 -9.91
CA GLN A 501 21.03 -16.35 -9.47
C GLN A 501 20.28 -17.47 -8.67
N SER A 502 19.96 -17.11 -7.41
CA SER A 502 18.58 -16.96 -6.84
C SER A 502 17.92 -18.03 -5.94
N THR A 503 17.03 -17.53 -5.06
CA THR A 503 16.10 -18.22 -4.12
C THR A 503 16.75 -18.90 -2.89
N GLY A 504 16.12 -18.99 -1.69
CA GLY A 504 14.81 -18.53 -1.21
C GLY A 504 14.67 -18.58 0.34
N ASN A 505 13.48 -18.26 0.87
CA ASN A 505 13.14 -18.13 2.31
C ASN A 505 13.53 -19.30 3.24
N GLN A 506 13.77 -19.03 4.54
CA GLN A 506 12.84 -19.40 5.65
C GLN A 506 13.18 -18.75 7.01
N GLN A 507 12.27 -18.90 7.98
CA GLN A 507 12.25 -18.26 9.32
C GLN A 507 12.63 -19.27 10.42
N GLY A 508 13.06 -18.80 11.61
CA GLY A 508 12.81 -19.55 12.87
C GLY A 508 13.97 -19.69 13.88
N GLU A 509 13.89 -18.91 14.95
CA GLU A 509 14.18 -19.23 16.37
C GLU A 509 15.56 -19.78 16.87
N ALA A 510 16.14 -18.98 17.76
CA ALA A 510 16.69 -19.32 19.09
C ALA A 510 17.83 -20.36 19.26
N GLY A 511 19.03 -19.83 19.51
CA GLY A 511 19.68 -20.07 20.81
C GLY A 511 20.82 -21.11 20.93
N GLN A 512 22.01 -20.77 20.43
CA GLN A 512 23.30 -21.21 21.02
C GLN A 512 24.34 -20.07 20.93
N PRO A 513 25.34 -20.02 21.83
CA PRO A 513 26.17 -18.83 22.01
C PRO A 513 27.28 -18.69 20.94
N GLY A 514 27.46 -17.48 20.43
CA GLY A 514 28.80 -16.94 20.21
C GLY A 514 29.60 -17.40 18.98
N VAL A 515 28.99 -17.54 17.80
CA VAL A 515 29.76 -17.42 16.54
C VAL A 515 29.36 -16.11 15.84
N ILE A 516 30.09 -15.04 16.15
CA ILE A 516 29.95 -13.76 15.47
C ILE A 516 30.46 -13.96 14.04
N ARG A 517 29.54 -13.97 13.07
CA ARG A 517 29.89 -13.92 11.65
C ARG A 517 30.41 -12.51 11.35
N TYR A 518 31.73 -12.38 11.25
CA TYR A 518 32.37 -11.14 10.83
C TYR A 518 31.98 -10.85 9.38
N ASP A 519 31.40 -9.68 9.11
CA ASP A 519 31.39 -9.10 7.77
C ASP A 519 32.64 -8.22 7.57
N ALA A 520 33.12 -8.19 6.34
CA ALA A 520 34.35 -7.52 5.95
C ALA A 520 34.08 -6.02 5.71
N SER A 521 34.28 -5.09 6.65
CA SER A 521 35.09 -5.13 7.89
C SER A 521 34.38 -4.57 9.12
N GLY A 522 33.04 -4.54 9.15
CA GLY A 522 32.19 -3.90 10.15
C GLY A 522 32.30 -2.36 10.30
N ALA A 523 33.42 -1.77 9.92
CA ALA A 523 33.73 -0.35 10.05
C ALA A 523 33.08 0.49 8.95
N ASP A 524 32.58 1.66 9.33
CA ASP A 524 32.00 2.65 8.42
C ASP A 524 33.12 3.57 7.88
N TYR A 525 33.38 3.55 6.57
CA TYR A 525 34.39 4.40 5.91
C TYR A 525 33.75 5.67 5.36
N TRP A 526 34.30 6.84 5.71
CA TRP A 526 33.78 8.15 5.28
C TRP A 526 34.86 9.01 4.64
N LEU A 527 34.49 9.68 3.55
CA LEU A 527 35.33 10.75 2.98
C LEU A 527 35.21 12.01 3.83
N LEU A 528 36.34 12.62 4.20
CA LEU A 528 36.37 13.95 4.81
C LEU A 528 36.58 15.00 3.71
N MET A 529 35.54 15.81 3.46
CA MET A 529 35.48 16.81 2.38
C MET A 529 35.56 18.22 2.95
N ARG A 530 36.30 19.14 2.32
CA ARG A 530 36.40 20.54 2.79
C ARG A 530 35.25 21.40 2.24
N ASN A 531 34.72 22.30 3.06
CA ASN A 531 33.61 23.18 2.63
C ASN A 531 34.02 24.37 1.74
N ASP A 532 35.31 24.64 1.57
CA ASP A 532 35.86 25.70 0.71
C ASP A 532 36.12 25.27 -0.74
N LEU A 533 35.86 24.01 -1.09
CA LEU A 533 36.03 23.50 -2.46
C LEU A 533 35.15 24.26 -3.47
N SER A 534 35.63 24.36 -4.71
CA SER A 534 34.82 24.78 -5.86
C SER A 534 33.59 23.88 -6.01
N GLU A 535 32.54 24.36 -6.69
CA GLU A 535 31.36 23.51 -6.91
C GLU A 535 31.70 22.25 -7.70
N GLU A 536 32.59 22.36 -8.70
CA GLU A 536 33.10 21.24 -9.46
C GLU A 536 33.83 20.21 -8.59
N ASN A 537 34.82 20.64 -7.79
CA ASN A 537 35.59 19.73 -6.93
C ASN A 537 34.71 19.07 -5.86
N THR A 538 33.70 19.80 -5.35
CA THR A 538 32.69 19.23 -4.45
C THR A 538 31.95 18.08 -5.15
N LEU A 539 31.46 18.28 -6.37
CA LEU A 539 30.72 17.26 -7.12
C LEU A 539 31.62 16.07 -7.50
N GLN A 540 32.89 16.30 -7.83
CA GLN A 540 33.87 15.23 -8.05
C GLN A 540 34.10 14.39 -6.79
N GLU A 541 34.21 15.00 -5.61
CA GLU A 541 34.34 14.27 -4.34
C GLU A 541 33.09 13.47 -3.96
N ILE A 542 31.90 14.04 -4.13
CA ILE A 542 30.62 13.34 -3.93
C ILE A 542 30.49 12.14 -4.88
N SER A 543 30.83 12.33 -6.16
CA SER A 543 30.82 11.26 -7.17
C SER A 543 31.82 10.15 -6.83
N TRP A 544 33.03 10.50 -6.39
CA TRP A 544 34.04 9.54 -5.94
C TRP A 544 33.56 8.75 -4.72
N ALA A 545 33.00 9.41 -3.70
CA ALA A 545 32.52 8.76 -2.48
C ALA A 545 31.39 7.76 -2.78
N LYS A 546 30.47 8.12 -3.67
CA LYS A 546 29.40 7.23 -4.14
C LYS A 546 29.95 6.04 -4.94
N THR A 547 30.84 6.29 -5.89
CA THR A 547 31.45 5.25 -6.75
C THR A 547 32.25 4.24 -5.93
N ASN A 548 32.92 4.70 -4.88
CA ASN A 548 33.68 3.84 -3.97
C ASN A 548 32.84 3.36 -2.77
N HIS A 549 31.51 3.48 -2.79
CA HIS A 549 30.61 2.96 -1.76
C HIS A 549 30.98 3.38 -0.31
N MET A 550 31.36 4.64 -0.11
CA MET A 550 31.57 5.20 1.24
C MET A 550 30.28 5.19 2.04
N ALA A 551 30.37 4.95 3.35
CA ALA A 551 29.22 4.96 4.26
C ALA A 551 28.61 6.37 4.38
N GLY A 552 29.43 7.41 4.25
CA GLY A 552 29.00 8.80 4.20
C GLY A 552 30.11 9.77 3.84
N VAL A 553 29.79 11.07 3.96
CA VAL A 553 30.75 12.17 3.81
C VAL A 553 30.69 13.06 5.04
N SER A 554 31.85 13.31 5.64
CA SER A 554 32.02 14.30 6.70
C SER A 554 32.49 15.61 6.09
N VAL A 555 31.86 16.73 6.42
CA VAL A 555 32.19 18.04 5.83
C VAL A 555 32.96 18.90 6.83
N ALA A 556 34.28 18.99 6.62
CA ALA A 556 35.19 19.82 7.38
C ALA A 556 34.95 21.33 7.12
N GLN A 557 34.86 22.10 8.20
CA GLN A 557 34.53 23.52 8.14
C GLN A 557 35.78 24.39 8.21
N VAL A 558 36.36 24.68 7.05
CA VAL A 558 37.68 25.34 6.92
C VAL A 558 37.59 26.82 6.54
N MET A 559 36.44 27.31 6.10
CA MET A 559 36.19 28.75 5.89
C MET A 559 36.37 29.53 7.21
N LYS A 560 37.39 30.40 7.25
CA LYS A 560 37.85 31.10 8.46
C LYS A 560 37.19 32.45 8.72
N ASP A 561 36.53 33.06 7.73
CA ASP A 561 35.87 34.35 7.93
C ASP A 561 34.72 34.22 8.94
N LYS A 562 34.77 35.06 9.97
CA LYS A 562 33.79 35.13 11.06
C LYS A 562 32.92 36.39 10.99
N SER A 563 33.06 37.20 9.93
CA SER A 563 32.13 38.28 9.62
C SER A 563 30.71 37.72 9.40
N GLU A 564 29.68 38.55 9.57
CA GLU A 564 28.30 38.15 9.30
C GLU A 564 28.12 37.64 7.85
N GLN A 565 28.80 38.28 6.90
CA GLN A 565 28.82 37.89 5.48
C GLN A 565 29.52 36.55 5.26
N GLY A 566 30.68 36.33 5.88
CA GLY A 566 31.41 35.06 5.81
C GLY A 566 30.66 33.89 6.44
N LEU A 567 29.99 34.12 7.56
CA LEU A 567 29.13 33.13 8.21
C LEU A 567 27.88 32.82 7.36
N ALA A 568 27.27 33.81 6.74
CA ALA A 568 26.14 33.62 5.81
C ALA A 568 26.56 32.82 4.56
N LEU A 569 27.74 33.14 3.97
CA LEU A 569 28.30 32.42 2.84
C LEU A 569 28.65 30.96 3.20
N ARG A 570 29.26 30.74 4.37
CA ARG A 570 29.53 29.40 4.92
C ARG A 570 28.25 28.60 5.09
N GLU A 571 27.20 29.20 5.65
CA GLU A 571 25.89 28.55 5.78
C GLU A 571 25.25 28.22 4.42
N GLN A 572 25.29 29.16 3.45
CA GLN A 572 24.78 28.93 2.10
C GLN A 572 25.49 27.77 1.40
N LYS A 573 26.83 27.74 1.46
CA LYS A 573 27.66 26.69 0.87
C LYS A 573 27.42 25.33 1.53
N LEU A 574 27.33 25.28 2.87
CA LEU A 574 26.99 24.05 3.59
C LEU A 574 25.59 23.54 3.24
N ARG A 575 24.58 24.42 3.18
CA ARG A 575 23.21 24.06 2.75
C ARG A 575 23.20 23.47 1.33
N TRP A 576 24.00 24.03 0.42
CA TRP A 576 24.17 23.52 -0.94
C TRP A 576 24.87 22.15 -0.96
N ILE A 577 26.02 21.99 -0.29
CA ILE A 577 26.72 20.70 -0.14
C ILE A 577 25.78 19.62 0.41
N ILE A 578 25.08 19.91 1.50
CA ILE A 578 24.13 19.00 2.14
C ILE A 578 22.99 18.61 1.18
N SER A 579 22.52 19.52 0.33
CA SER A 579 21.51 19.18 -0.69
C SER A 579 22.02 18.19 -1.74
N ARG A 580 23.29 18.30 -2.17
CA ARG A 580 23.90 17.37 -3.13
C ARG A 580 24.16 15.99 -2.52
N LEU A 581 24.72 15.94 -1.32
CA LEU A 581 24.90 14.68 -0.58
C LEU A 581 23.56 13.94 -0.36
N LYS A 582 22.48 14.69 -0.12
CA LYS A 582 21.11 14.14 -0.01
C LYS A 582 20.52 13.63 -1.32
N GLU A 583 20.81 14.28 -2.44
CA GLU A 583 20.38 13.80 -3.76
C GLU A 583 21.01 12.43 -4.05
N GLU A 584 22.25 12.23 -3.63
CA GLU A 584 23.00 10.98 -3.75
C GLU A 584 22.77 9.96 -2.60
N GLN A 585 21.92 10.29 -1.62
CA GLN A 585 21.53 9.42 -0.50
C GLN A 585 22.69 8.99 0.44
N LEU A 586 23.78 9.75 0.49
CA LEU A 586 24.91 9.51 1.41
C LEU A 586 24.55 9.94 2.84
N LYS A 587 25.12 9.27 3.87
CA LYS A 587 25.12 9.80 5.25
C LYS A 587 25.96 11.08 5.30
N ILE A 588 25.66 11.98 6.24
CA ILE A 588 26.26 13.32 6.29
C ILE A 588 26.70 13.66 7.71
N SER A 589 27.99 13.87 7.89
CA SER A 589 28.59 14.34 9.15
C SER A 589 29.09 15.77 8.95
N LEU A 590 29.08 16.59 10.01
CA LEU A 590 29.66 17.93 9.98
C LEU A 590 30.85 18.03 10.95
N GLY A 591 31.96 18.57 10.43
CA GLY A 591 33.15 18.98 11.18
C GLY A 591 32.82 20.09 12.20
N PRO A 592 33.73 20.39 13.15
CA PRO A 592 33.33 20.91 14.45
C PRO A 592 32.55 22.23 14.41
N LEU A 593 31.29 22.18 14.83
CA LEU A 593 30.44 23.36 15.03
C LEU A 593 30.79 24.07 16.35
N ASP A 594 30.68 25.40 16.35
CA ASP A 594 31.11 26.22 17.48
C ASP A 594 30.04 26.32 18.59
N ASP A 595 28.74 26.11 18.29
CA ASP A 595 27.66 26.02 19.31
C ASP A 595 26.42 25.19 18.89
N ALA A 596 25.46 25.06 19.82
CA ALA A 596 24.26 24.23 19.69
C ALA A 596 23.21 24.80 18.72
N LEU A 597 23.13 26.13 18.64
CA LEU A 597 22.18 26.81 17.77
C LEU A 597 22.64 26.69 16.32
N GLU A 598 23.95 26.73 16.08
CA GLU A 598 24.57 26.41 14.79
C GLU A 598 24.22 24.97 14.36
N ALA A 599 24.39 23.97 15.24
CA ALA A 599 24.02 22.57 14.98
C ALA A 599 22.55 22.41 14.57
N LYS A 600 21.63 23.05 15.28
CA LYS A 600 20.19 22.99 15.01
C LYS A 600 19.81 23.44 13.58
N LYS A 601 20.58 24.35 12.97
CA LYS A 601 20.35 24.81 11.58
C LYS A 601 20.42 23.68 10.54
N TYR A 602 21.18 22.61 10.83
CA TYR A 602 21.50 21.53 9.91
C TYR A 602 20.81 20.19 10.25
N VAL A 603 20.27 20.02 11.46
CA VAL A 603 19.49 18.82 11.86
C VAL A 603 18.30 18.58 10.93
N ASP A 604 17.47 19.60 10.69
CA ASP A 604 16.35 19.53 9.73
C ASP A 604 16.82 19.35 8.28
N LEU A 605 18.12 19.57 8.01
CA LEU A 605 18.77 19.31 6.74
C LEU A 605 19.34 17.89 6.65
N GLY A 606 18.99 16.97 7.55
CA GLY A 606 19.30 15.55 7.42
C GLY A 606 20.77 15.21 7.57
N VAL A 607 21.48 16.01 8.37
CA VAL A 607 22.79 15.66 8.92
C VAL A 607 22.58 14.53 9.94
N THR A 608 23.34 13.45 9.80
CA THR A 608 23.28 12.26 10.66
C THR A 608 24.18 12.40 11.88
N GLU A 609 25.33 13.06 11.74
CA GLU A 609 26.35 13.16 12.78
C GLU A 609 26.92 14.57 12.88
N ILE A 610 27.29 15.02 14.08
CA ILE A 610 27.89 16.33 14.29
C ILE A 610 29.04 16.23 15.30
N THR A 611 30.25 16.56 14.85
CA THR A 611 31.39 16.85 15.74
C THR A 611 31.24 18.26 16.33
N THR A 612 31.58 18.47 17.60
CA THR A 612 31.24 19.74 18.28
C THR A 612 32.31 20.23 19.26
N ASN A 613 32.55 21.54 19.24
CA ASN A 613 33.51 22.21 20.14
C ASN A 613 32.91 22.48 21.53
N GLN A 614 32.26 21.50 22.17
CA GLN A 614 31.83 21.49 23.58
C GLN A 614 30.95 22.67 24.10
N ARG A 615 30.63 23.73 23.34
CA ARG A 615 29.81 24.87 23.85
C ARG A 615 28.34 24.49 24.01
N ILE A 616 27.96 23.31 23.53
CA ILE A 616 26.58 22.82 23.45
C ILE A 616 26.01 22.48 24.83
N TRP A 617 26.85 22.00 25.75
CA TRP A 617 26.41 21.42 27.03
C TRP A 617 26.37 22.44 28.19
N ALA A 618 25.96 23.68 27.91
CA ALA A 618 25.69 24.69 28.94
C ALA A 618 24.20 24.79 29.32
N LYS A 619 23.29 24.05 28.66
CA LYS A 619 21.87 23.93 29.02
C LYS A 619 21.39 22.49 28.88
N ASN A 620 20.74 21.98 29.92
CA ASN A 620 20.29 20.60 30.08
C ASN A 620 18.90 20.36 29.47
N ASP A 621 18.71 20.65 28.17
CA ASP A 621 17.48 20.36 27.42
C ASP A 621 17.78 19.53 26.14
#